data_AF-A0A529NMG7-F1
#
_entry.id   AF-A0A529NMG7-F1
#
_cell.length_a   1.000
_cell.length_b   1.000
_cell.length_c   1.000
_cell.angle_alpha   90.00
_cell.angle_beta   90.00
_cell.angle_gamma   90.00
#
_symmetry.space_group_name_H-M   'P 1'
#
loop_
_entity.id
_entity.type
_entity.pdbx_description
1 polymer ?
#
loop_
_entity_poly.entity_id
_entity_poly.type
_entity_poly.pdbx_seq_one_letter_code
_entity_poly.pdbx_strand_id
1 'polypeptide(L)'
;MLDDLDRHLLDILVRDSRTSLKDLAQQVGMSSPSVSERLRRLEERGVIRAFTIEVDPEALGYPLQAIVRIRPLPGKLHIVQKL
;
A
#
# COMPACT_ATOMS: atom_id res chain seq x y z
N MET A 1 -8.20 -13.97 3.25
CA MET A 1 -8.50 -13.68 1.83
C MET A 1 -9.19 -12.32 1.76
N LEU A 2 -9.01 -11.54 0.69
CA LEU A 2 -9.75 -10.28 0.49
C LEU A 2 -11.06 -10.58 -0.24
N ASP A 3 -12.17 -10.01 0.24
CA ASP A 3 -13.44 -10.01 -0.48
C ASP A 3 -13.47 -8.86 -1.50
N ASP A 4 -14.50 -8.83 -2.35
CA ASP A 4 -14.60 -7.82 -3.42
C ASP A 4 -14.82 -6.41 -2.87
N LEU A 5 -15.39 -6.29 -1.68
CA LEU A 5 -15.60 -5.02 -1.02
C LEU A 5 -14.30 -4.45 -0.47
N ASP A 6 -13.47 -5.31 0.14
CA ASP A 6 -12.13 -4.96 0.59
C ASP A 6 -11.28 -4.49 -0.61
N ARG A 7 -11.36 -5.18 -1.76
CA ARG A 7 -10.69 -4.74 -3.00
C ARG A 7 -11.16 -3.37 -3.44
N HIS A 8 -12.47 -3.13 -3.42
CA HIS A 8 -13.03 -1.85 -3.83
C HIS A 8 -12.62 -0.70 -2.90
N LEU A 9 -12.60 -0.93 -1.59
CA LEU A 9 -12.08 0.03 -0.61
C LEU A 9 -10.60 0.37 -0.87
N LEU A 10 -9.78 -0.65 -1.13
CA LEU A 10 -8.36 -0.46 -1.43
C LEU A 10 -8.15 0.32 -2.73
N ASP A 11 -8.94 0.05 -3.78
CA ASP A 11 -8.86 0.80 -5.04
C ASP A 11 -9.17 2.29 -4.86
N ILE A 12 -10.14 2.63 -4.00
CA ILE A 12 -10.46 4.03 -3.69
C ILE A 12 -9.29 4.66 -2.92
N LEU A 13 -8.77 3.99 -1.88
CA LEU A 13 -7.69 4.50 -1.04
C LEU A 13 -6.34 4.62 -1.75
N VAL A 14 -6.05 3.75 -2.73
CA VAL A 14 -4.83 3.87 -3.56
C VAL A 14 -4.87 5.12 -4.43
N ARG A 15 -6.06 5.54 -4.86
CA ARG A 15 -6.24 6.77 -5.64
C ARG A 15 -6.22 8.02 -4.75
N ASP A 16 -6.95 7.96 -3.65
CA ASP A 16 -6.97 9.02 -2.64
C ASP A 16 -7.17 8.44 -1.24
N SER A 17 -6.06 8.33 -0.51
CA SER A 17 -6.06 7.81 0.87
C SER A 17 -6.70 8.77 1.88
N ARG A 18 -6.98 10.03 1.48
CA ARG A 18 -7.64 11.04 2.31
C ARG A 18 -9.16 11.02 2.17
N THR A 19 -9.70 10.13 1.33
CA THR A 19 -11.15 9.95 1.17
C THR A 19 -11.82 9.72 2.52
N SER A 20 -12.88 10.49 2.82
CA SER A 20 -13.54 10.40 4.12
C SER A 20 -14.25 9.05 4.30
N LEU A 21 -14.37 8.58 5.55
CA LEU A 21 -15.14 7.37 5.87
C LEU A 21 -16.59 7.43 5.37
N LYS A 22 -17.18 8.63 5.32
CA LYS A 22 -18.54 8.84 4.82
C LYS A 22 -18.60 8.60 3.31
N ASP A 23 -17.64 9.15 2.56
CA ASP A 23 -17.61 9.02 1.11
C ASP A 23 -17.24 7.59 0.68
N LEU A 24 -16.31 6.95 1.40
CA LEU A 24 -16.01 5.53 1.22
C LEU A 24 -17.27 4.68 1.40
N ALA A 25 -17.99 4.90 2.50
CA ALA A 25 -19.22 4.19 2.82
C ALA A 25 -20.29 4.37 1.73
N GLN A 26 -20.44 5.59 1.20
CA GLN A 26 -21.36 5.87 0.10
C GLN A 26 -20.94 5.15 -1.20
N GLN A 27 -19.65 5.16 -1.54
CA GLN A 27 -19.16 4.53 -2.77
C GLN A 27 -19.27 3.01 -2.74
N VAL A 28 -19.02 2.38 -1.59
CA VAL A 28 -19.08 0.91 -1.45
C VAL A 28 -20.44 0.38 -0.96
N GLY A 29 -21.44 1.24 -0.79
CA GLY A 29 -22.79 0.85 -0.38
C GLY A 29 -22.89 0.32 1.06
N MET A 30 -22.09 0.87 1.98
CA MET A 30 -22.03 0.47 3.39
C MET A 30 -22.36 1.61 4.36
N SER A 31 -22.48 1.28 5.64
CA SER A 31 -22.47 2.27 6.72
C SER A 31 -21.02 2.65 7.10
N SER A 32 -20.81 3.88 7.58
CA SER A 32 -19.48 4.33 8.02
C SER A 32 -18.86 3.46 9.14
N PRO A 33 -19.61 2.98 10.16
CA PRO A 33 -19.06 2.04 11.13
C PRO A 33 -18.58 0.72 10.51
N SER A 34 -19.31 0.19 9.52
CA SER A 34 -18.91 -1.04 8.82
C SER A 34 -17.63 -0.86 8.01
N VAL A 35 -17.47 0.28 7.34
CA VAL A 35 -16.22 0.62 6.63
C VAL A 35 -15.07 0.79 7.61
N SER A 36 -15.29 1.50 8.73
CA SER A 36 -14.26 1.71 9.76
C SER A 36 -13.72 0.39 10.32
N GLU A 37 -14.61 -0.56 10.63
CA GLU A 37 -14.22 -1.88 11.13
C GLU A 37 -13.45 -2.68 10.06
N ARG A 38 -13.87 -2.59 8.78
CA ARG A 38 -13.14 -3.23 7.68
C ARG A 38 -11.74 -2.67 7.50
N LEU A 39 -11.57 -1.34 7.49
CA LEU A 39 -10.26 -0.70 7.38
C LEU A 39 -9.35 -1.13 8.54
N ARG A 40 -9.87 -1.09 9.77
CA ARG A 40 -9.15 -1.58 10.95
C ARG A 40 -8.66 -3.01 10.78
N ARG A 41 -9.51 -3.93 10.30
CA ARG A 41 -9.11 -5.32 10.03
C ARG A 41 -8.07 -5.43 8.92
N LEU A 42 -8.14 -4.61 7.88
CA LEU A 42 -7.15 -4.59 6.80
C LEU A 42 -5.80 -4.10 7.30
N GLU A 43 -5.76 -3.13 8.22
CA GLU A 43 -4.56 -2.67 8.91
C GLU A 43 -3.99 -3.75 9.85
N GLU A 44 -4.83 -4.31 10.74
CA GLU A 44 -4.41 -5.35 11.71
C GLU A 44 -3.88 -6.61 11.00
N ARG A 45 -4.40 -6.94 9.82
CA ARG A 45 -3.92 -8.06 8.97
C ARG A 45 -2.68 -7.72 8.15
N GLY A 46 -2.18 -6.49 8.20
CA GLY A 46 -1.04 -6.02 7.40
C GLY A 46 -1.32 -5.91 5.90
N VAL A 47 -2.60 -5.88 5.50
CA VAL A 47 -2.98 -5.62 4.10
C VAL A 47 -2.75 -4.14 3.78
N ILE A 48 -3.25 -3.26 4.64
CA ILE A 48 -2.85 -1.85 4.67
C ILE A 48 -1.63 -1.77 5.59
N ARG A 49 -0.45 -1.62 5.00
CA ARG A 49 0.81 -1.55 5.77
C ARG A 49 1.11 -0.16 6.31
N ALA A 50 0.72 0.86 5.56
CA ALA A 50 0.94 2.25 5.92
C ALA A 50 0.02 3.16 5.11
N PHE A 51 -0.36 4.28 5.72
CA PHE A 51 -0.81 5.49 5.01
C PHE A 51 0.39 6.41 4.88
N THR A 52 0.79 6.69 3.65
CA THR A 52 2.03 7.44 3.37
C THR A 52 1.79 8.48 2.28
N ILE A 53 2.78 9.34 2.12
CA ILE A 53 2.89 10.26 0.99
C ILE A 53 3.94 9.74 0.02
N GLU A 54 3.69 9.94 -1.27
CA GLU A 54 4.71 9.79 -2.30
C GLU A 54 5.43 11.14 -2.42
N VAL A 55 6.74 11.13 -2.21
CA VAL A 55 7.57 12.33 -2.27
C VAL A 55 8.48 12.22 -3.47
N ASP A 56 8.55 13.30 -4.24
CA ASP A 56 9.48 13.41 -5.35
C ASP A 56 10.93 13.29 -4.85
N PRO A 57 11.70 12.27 -5.28
CA PRO A 57 13.09 12.12 -4.90
C PRO A 57 13.98 13.29 -5.35
N GLU A 58 13.68 13.91 -6.49
CA GLU A 58 14.48 15.02 -7.03
C GLU A 58 14.38 16.24 -6.12
N ALA A 59 13.18 16.55 -5.62
CA ALA A 59 12.94 17.61 -4.65
C ALA A 59 13.70 17.40 -3.33
N LEU A 60 14.08 16.16 -3.01
CA LEU A 60 14.89 15.81 -1.84
C LEU A 60 16.41 15.82 -2.14
N GLY A 61 16.82 16.15 -3.37
CA GLY A 61 18.23 16.12 -3.78
C GLY A 61 18.74 14.73 -4.14
N TYR A 62 17.85 13.78 -4.48
CA TYR A 62 18.22 12.48 -5.05
C TYR A 62 18.07 12.50 -6.58
N PRO A 63 19.11 12.90 -7.33
CA PRO A 63 19.00 13.13 -8.77
C PRO A 63 18.94 11.84 -9.61
N LEU A 64 19.13 10.67 -9.00
CA LEU A 64 19.20 9.41 -9.71
C LEU A 64 18.46 8.31 -8.93
N GLN A 65 17.48 7.70 -9.58
CA GLN A 65 16.89 6.44 -9.18
C GLN A 65 17.29 5.36 -10.19
N ALA A 66 17.83 4.24 -9.72
CA ALA A 66 18.28 3.15 -10.57
C ALA A 66 17.79 1.80 -10.05
N ILE A 67 17.36 0.93 -10.97
CA ILE A 67 17.05 -0.47 -10.69
C ILE A 67 18.27 -1.30 -11.08
N VAL A 68 18.94 -1.92 -10.11
CA VAL A 68 20.14 -2.74 -10.35
C VAL A 68 19.77 -4.21 -10.35
N ARG A 69 19.96 -4.88 -11.49
CA ARG A 69 19.78 -6.34 -11.58
C ARG A 69 21.07 -7.05 -11.19
N ILE A 70 21.04 -7.77 -10.08
CA ILE A 70 22.16 -8.58 -9.62
C ILE A 70 21.98 -10.03 -10.12
N ARG A 71 23.02 -10.61 -10.72
CA ARG A 71 23.08 -12.04 -11.09
C ARG A 71 24.22 -12.70 -10.33
N PRO A 72 23.95 -13.32 -9.17
CA PRO A 72 24.98 -14.03 -8.42
C PRO A 72 25.40 -15.31 -9.14
N LEU A 73 26.65 -15.70 -8.97
CA LEU A 73 27.13 -17.03 -9.35
C LEU A 73 26.37 -18.11 -8.55
N PRO A 74 26.22 -19.33 -9.08
CA PRO A 74 25.60 -20.44 -8.36
C PRO A 74 26.16 -20.60 -6.94
N GLY A 75 25.28 -20.73 -5.95
CA GLY A 75 25.65 -20.88 -4.52
C GLY A 75 25.99 -19.57 -3.77
N LYS A 76 26.04 -18.40 -4.42
CA LYS A 76 26.43 -17.12 -3.80
C LYS A 76 25.26 -16.18 -3.45
N LEU A 77 24.01 -16.62 -3.59
CA LEU A 77 22.82 -15.79 -3.31
C LEU A 77 22.77 -15.27 -1.86
N HIS A 78 23.24 -16.06 -0.89
CA HIS A 78 23.26 -15.70 0.53
C HIS A 78 24.11 -14.45 0.85
N ILE A 79 25.04 -14.08 -0.03
CA ILE A 79 25.88 -12.89 0.13
C ILE A 79 25.09 -11.64 -0.28
N VAL A 80 24.24 -11.75 -1.30
CA VAL A 80 23.48 -10.62 -1.86
C VAL A 80 22.26 -10.27 -1.01
N GLN A 81 21.64 -11.25 -0.32
CA GLN A 81 20.44 -11.03 0.51
C GLN A 81 20.67 -10.17 1.76
N LYS A 82 21.93 -9.92 2.15
CA LYS A 82 22.29 -9.13 3.34
C LYS A 82 22.62 -7.67 3.04
N LEU A 83 22.63 -7.29 1.76
CA LEU A 83 22.76 -5.90 1.28
C LEU A 83 21.39 -5.26 1.17
#